data_AF-A0A818LG91-F1
#
_entry.id   AF-A0A818LG91-F1
#
_cell.length_a   1.000
_cell.length_b   1.000
_cell.length_c   1.000
_cell.angle_alpha   90.00
_cell.angle_beta   90.00
_cell.angle_gamma   90.00
#
_symmetry.space_group_name_H-M   'P 1'
#
loop_
_entity.id
_entity.type
_entity.pdbx_description
1 polymer ?
#
loop_
_entity_poly.entity_id
_entity_poly.type
_entity_poly.pdbx_seq_one_letter_code
_entity_poly.pdbx_strand_id
1 'polypeptide(L)'
;MDKEHFRFYIKTSTALNIPAKDIHNELYSVHGGQAPSFRTVKRWNKWFHEGQEEVEDEARPGRPITETTDENIEQQLKSDQIA
;
A
#
# COMPACT_ATOMS: atom_id res chain seq x y z
N MET A 1 -12.55 11.30 -1.70
CA MET A 1 -12.07 10.42 -2.77
C MET A 1 -11.20 9.37 -2.13
N ASP A 2 -11.47 8.09 -2.38
CA ASP A 2 -10.72 7.01 -1.74
C ASP A 2 -9.35 6.86 -2.38
N LYS A 3 -8.38 6.33 -1.61
CA LYS A 3 -6.99 6.16 -2.06
C LYS A 3 -6.89 5.32 -3.34
N GLU A 4 -7.80 4.37 -3.50
CA GLU A 4 -7.90 3.50 -4.67
C GLU A 4 -8.24 4.28 -5.95
N HIS A 5 -9.14 5.27 -5.86
CA HIS A 5 -9.51 6.10 -7.00
C HIS A 5 -8.32 6.89 -7.53
N PHE A 6 -7.47 7.41 -6.63
CA PHE A 6 -6.24 8.08 -7.04
C PHE A 6 -5.27 7.14 -7.76
N ARG A 7 -5.13 5.90 -7.28
CA ARG A 7 -4.26 4.90 -7.92
C ARG A 7 -4.79 4.48 -9.27
N PHE A 8 -6.10 4.26 -9.40
CA PHE A 8 -6.74 3.97 -10.68
C PHE A 8 -6.53 5.10 -11.70
N TYR A 9 -6.68 6.36 -11.26
CA TYR A 9 -6.37 7.51 -12.10
C TYR A 9 -4.89 7.54 -12.51
N ILE A 10 -3.96 7.33 -11.57
CA ILE A 10 -2.53 7.25 -11.89
C ILE A 10 -2.25 6.09 -12.88
N LYS A 11 -2.88 4.92 -12.71
CA LYS A 11 -2.75 3.76 -13.61
C LYS A 11 -3.17 4.12 -15.03
N THR A 12 -4.40 4.61 -15.19
CA THR A 12 -4.95 4.99 -16.49
C THR A 12 -4.13 6.09 -17.16
N SER A 13 -3.74 7.15 -16.43
CA SER A 13 -2.88 8.21 -16.96
C SER A 13 -1.46 7.73 -17.32
N THR A 14 -0.91 6.77 -16.57
CA THR A 14 0.38 6.15 -16.92
C THR A 14 0.28 5.35 -18.21
N ALA A 15 -0.81 4.60 -18.42
CA ALA A 15 -1.06 3.88 -19.68
C ALA A 15 -1.21 4.82 -20.89
N LEU A 16 -1.65 6.07 -20.65
CA LEU A 16 -1.69 7.14 -21.65
C LEU A 16 -0.34 7.85 -21.85
N ASN A 17 0.74 7.38 -21.20
CA ASN A 17 2.08 7.99 -21.22
C ASN A 17 2.13 9.43 -20.67
N ILE A 18 1.23 9.78 -19.75
CA ILE A 18 1.25 11.07 -19.07
C ILE A 18 2.35 11.05 -17.99
N PRO A 19 3.24 12.05 -17.94
CA PRO A 19 4.31 12.07 -16.95
C PRO A 19 3.75 12.35 -15.55
N ALA A 20 4.37 11.75 -14.52
CA ALA A 20 3.94 11.86 -13.12
C ALA A 20 3.73 13.29 -12.61
N LYS A 21 4.47 14.27 -13.16
CA LYS A 21 4.34 15.69 -12.80
C LYS A 21 2.97 16.24 -13.19
N ASP A 22 2.51 15.91 -14.40
CA ASP A 22 1.25 16.42 -14.93
C ASP A 22 0.08 15.73 -14.22
N ILE A 23 0.18 14.41 -14.01
CA ILE A 23 -0.79 13.65 -13.19
C ILE A 23 -0.94 14.28 -11.80
N HIS A 24 0.17 14.63 -11.13
CA HIS A 24 0.11 15.27 -9.82
C HIS A 24 -0.53 16.65 -9.87
N ASN A 25 -0.20 17.46 -10.88
CA ASN A 25 -0.77 18.79 -11.03
C ASN A 25 -2.29 18.74 -11.24
N GLU A 26 -2.75 17.81 -12.09
CA GLU A 26 -4.19 17.58 -12.31
C GLU A 26 -4.87 17.13 -11.01
N LEU A 27 -4.34 16.11 -10.34
CA LEU A 27 -4.88 15.64 -9.06
C LEU A 27 -4.92 16.75 -7.99
N TYR A 28 -3.85 17.55 -7.88
CA TYR A 28 -3.79 18.66 -6.93
C TYR A 28 -4.73 19.81 -7.31
N SER A 29 -4.91 20.09 -8.60
CA SER A 29 -5.85 21.13 -9.06
C SER A 29 -7.30 20.80 -8.71
N VAL A 30 -7.67 19.52 -8.70
CA VAL A 30 -9.04 19.06 -8.40
C VAL A 30 -9.25 18.81 -6.90
N HIS A 31 -8.27 18.22 -6.21
CA HIS A 31 -8.43 17.72 -4.85
C HIS A 31 -7.61 18.44 -3.78
N GLY A 32 -6.73 19.37 -4.19
CA GLY A 32 -5.90 20.17 -3.28
C GLY A 32 -5.15 19.31 -2.27
N GLY A 33 -5.30 19.63 -0.98
CA GLY A 33 -4.63 18.92 0.11
C GLY A 33 -5.04 17.46 0.30
N GLN A 34 -6.13 17.00 -0.34
CA GLN A 34 -6.53 15.59 -0.33
C GLN A 34 -5.82 14.76 -1.40
N ALA A 35 -5.17 15.42 -2.38
CA ALA A 35 -4.42 14.73 -3.43
C ALA A 35 -3.21 13.99 -2.85
N PRO A 36 -2.83 12.84 -3.44
CA PRO A 36 -1.59 12.16 -3.07
C PRO A 36 -0.39 13.06 -3.35
N SER A 37 0.62 12.99 -2.48
CA SER A 37 1.85 13.74 -2.66
C SER A 37 2.54 13.37 -3.99
N PHE A 38 3.29 14.30 -4.57
CA PHE A 38 4.06 14.05 -5.79
C PHE A 38 4.95 12.80 -5.69
N ARG A 39 5.57 12.54 -4.53
CA ARG A 39 6.37 11.33 -4.29
C ARG A 39 5.55 10.04 -4.43
N THR A 40 4.30 10.06 -3.96
CA THR A 40 3.36 8.93 -4.07
C THR A 40 2.96 8.72 -5.53
N VAL A 41 2.60 9.80 -6.24
CA VAL A 41 2.27 9.75 -7.68
C VAL A 41 3.43 9.19 -8.49
N LYS A 42 4.66 9.70 -8.26
CA LYS A 42 5.86 9.22 -8.94
C LYS A 42 6.14 7.74 -8.69
N ARG A 43 5.92 7.24 -7.47
CA ARG A 43 6.08 5.82 -7.14
C ARG A 43 5.11 4.95 -7.93
N TRP A 44 3.82 5.29 -7.90
CA TRP A 44 2.79 4.55 -8.63
C TRP A 44 2.96 4.63 -10.14
N ASN A 45 3.27 5.81 -10.68
CA ASN A 45 3.53 5.97 -12.12
C ASN A 45 4.71 5.10 -12.58
N LYS A 46 5.79 5.02 -11.79
CA LYS A 46 6.89 4.10 -12.07
C LYS A 46 6.44 2.63 -12.04
N TRP A 47 5.75 2.20 -11.00
CA TRP A 47 5.26 0.82 -10.87
C TRP A 47 4.34 0.40 -12.04
N PHE A 48 3.38 1.25 -12.40
CA PHE A 48 2.49 0.98 -13.53
C PHE A 48 3.24 0.96 -14.87
N HIS A 49 4.26 1.82 -15.03
CA HIS A 49 5.11 1.80 -16.23
C HIS A 49 5.97 0.53 -16.33
N GLU A 50 6.36 -0.05 -15.19
CA GLU A 50 7.09 -1.32 -15.10
C GLU A 50 6.18 -2.55 -15.25
N GLY A 51 4.88 -2.36 -15.53
CA GLY A 51 3.93 -3.44 -15.79
C GLY A 51 3.27 -4.05 -14.55
N GLN A 52 3.45 -3.47 -13.37
CA GLN A 52 2.68 -3.88 -12.19
C GLN A 52 1.28 -3.27 -12.24
N GLU A 53 0.28 -4.10 -12.52
CA GLU A 53 -1.10 -3.66 -12.75
C GLU A 53 -2.00 -3.61 -11.51
N GLU A 54 -1.54 -4.14 -10.39
CA GLU A 54 -2.33 -4.24 -9.16
C GLU A 54 -2.49 -2.87 -8.51
N VAL A 55 -3.74 -2.49 -8.23
CA VAL A 55 -4.11 -1.19 -7.64
C VAL A 55 -4.21 -1.30 -6.11
N GLU A 56 -4.44 -2.51 -5.62
CA GLU A 56 -4.50 -2.84 -4.20
C GLU A 56 -3.07 -2.84 -3.60
N ASP A 57 -2.97 -2.51 -2.31
CA ASP A 57 -1.72 -2.76 -1.59
C ASP A 57 -1.61 -4.27 -1.37
N GLU A 58 -0.50 -4.87 -1.76
CA GLU A 58 -0.18 -6.25 -1.38
C GLU A 58 -0.41 -6.43 0.12
N ALA A 59 -1.00 -7.57 0.50
CA ALA A 59 -1.21 -7.92 1.89
C ALA A 59 0.12 -7.85 2.63
N ARG A 60 0.30 -6.78 3.40
CA ARG A 60 1.53 -6.57 4.15
C ARG A 60 1.60 -7.70 5.18
N PRO A 61 2.62 -8.57 5.17
CA PRO A 61 2.77 -9.53 6.24
C PRO A 61 2.81 -8.72 7.54
N GLY A 62 1.77 -8.90 8.36
CA GLY A 62 1.78 -8.37 9.71
C GLY A 62 3.02 -8.89 10.42
N ARG A 63 3.37 -8.27 11.56
CA ARG A 63 4.26 -8.95 12.49
C ARG A 63 3.68 -10.34 12.73
N PRO A 64 4.43 -11.43 12.55
CA PRO A 64 3.95 -12.75 12.94
C PRO A 64 3.50 -12.63 14.39
N ILE A 65 2.22 -12.84 14.68
CA ILE A 65 1.76 -13.06 16.04
C ILE A 65 2.20 -14.49 16.34
N THR A 66 3.46 -14.66 16.71
CA THR A 66 4.00 -15.92 17.25
C THR A 66 3.56 -16.14 18.70
N GLU A 67 2.72 -15.28 19.26
CA GLU A 67 2.48 -15.25 20.72
C GLU A 67 1.26 -16.04 21.20
N THR A 68 0.47 -16.69 20.33
CA THR A 68 -0.68 -17.47 20.82
C THR A 68 -1.12 -18.58 19.86
N THR A 69 -0.25 -19.55 19.59
CA THR A 69 -0.71 -20.90 19.23
C THR A 69 -0.90 -21.72 20.50
N ASP A 70 -1.91 -22.59 20.55
CA ASP A 70 -2.20 -23.45 21.71
C ASP A 70 -0.95 -24.22 22.18
N GLU A 71 -0.07 -24.58 21.25
CA GLU A 71 1.22 -25.22 21.51
C GLU A 71 2.18 -24.37 22.35
N ASN A 72 2.23 -23.05 22.10
CA ASN A 72 3.06 -22.12 22.89
C ASN A 72 2.46 -21.87 24.28
N ILE A 73 1.12 -21.86 24.40
CA ILE A 73 0.42 -21.75 25.69
C ILE A 73 0.69 -22.98 26.55
N GLU A 74 0.61 -24.18 25.96
CA GLU A 74 0.83 -25.43 26.68
C GLU A 74 2.28 -25.57 27.16
N GLN A 75 3.27 -25.11 26.38
CA GLN A 75 4.67 -25.10 26.82
C GLN A 75 4.94 -24.11 27.95
N GLN A 76 4.33 -22.91 27.91
CA GLN A 76 4.45 -21.91 28.97
C GLN A 76 3.81 -22.40 30.29
N LEU A 77 2.63 -23.03 30.21
CA LEU A 77 1.96 -23.60 31.39
C LEU A 77 2.74 -24.77 32.00
N LYS A 78 3.44 -25.56 31.17
CA LYS A 78 4.32 -26.64 31.64
C LYS A 78 5.60 -26.11 32.27
N SER A 79 6.18 -25.02 31.76
CA SER A 79 7.37 -24.41 32.36
C SER A 79 7.09 -23.74 33.70
N ASP A 80 5.91 -23.15 33.86
CA ASP A 80 5.53 -22.43 35.09
C ASP A 80 5.14 -23.37 36.25
N GLN A 81 4.89 -24.67 35.98
CA GLN A 81 4.62 -25.69 37.01
C GLN A 81 5.90 -26.37 37.55
N ILE A 82 7.07 -26.06 37.00
CA ILE A 82 8.36 -26.71 37.35
C ILE A 82 9.30 -25.74 38.12
N ALA A 83 8.91 -24.48 38.33
CA ALA A 83 9.61 -23.52 39.20
C ALA A 83 9.08 -23.57 40.64
#